data_AF-A0A9X3CPR8-F1
#
_entry.id   AF-A0A9X3CPR8-F1
#
_cell.length_a   1.000
_cell.length_b   1.000
_cell.length_c   1.000
_cell.angle_alpha   90.00
_cell.angle_beta   90.00
_cell.angle_gamma   90.00
#
_symmetry.space_group_name_H-M   'P 1'
#
loop_
_entity.id
_entity.type
_entity.pdbx_description
1 polymer ?
#
loop_
_entity_poly.entity_id
_entity_poly.type
_entity_poly.pdbx_seq_one_letter_code
_entity_poly.pdbx_strand_id
1 'polypeptide(L)'
;MNINAYIFASIAVSVLTACGGGGSNDASTSHSQSFPSLNTAPIYQGNMDQAKKITPEKLSATLSNTLLFNNSSWTPNVTTYASQRAIAPLNQVDQALNCATGTGTTTTHINSLTQTGYHIQHYQQCDLDGSGVIFDGTLQINVYESNIQLMQPVTMSTSYANFKITQPDGRYTQIDGTIKENNLGSCQHTKESNISVNTNTGEESILVDVKSSAYCPDSSNIFFTNYTNHSGKIFLSDTGYIDISSKDIKYFQQDSNLPNVLGTPLVLAGGTLQFTAIDNIMLLTAQYHETESNADMPDQFEMTSHIVIKNNNDNTLSFDKIMPSWLLSNPKLINFSDQDGDKLWDGYEAFFGLNPLIDDSAEDLDNDQFSNLSEFLGFSDPSNVDDIPTAHVTLTWWDSMQGNVQLEGVVSPYYAASLEPFSITVQLATPARLWQWQPIDGIDCTLNDLGNNNSKIQCQNLSAEPLLSYLDPIDSGEQLTSVLGHLTWQGDNSGFNQPSYLSVQTSGNSLLDYHDTLVQ
;
A
#
# COMPACT_ATOMS: atom_id res chain seq x y z
N MET A 1 -5.62 -14.12 2.13
CA MET A 1 -6.88 -13.47 1.71
C MET A 1 -7.35 -12.61 2.87
N ASN A 2 -6.91 -11.35 2.95
CA ASN A 2 -7.09 -10.51 4.13
C ASN A 2 -7.69 -9.17 3.69
N ILE A 3 -8.87 -8.85 4.24
CA ILE A 3 -9.61 -7.57 4.43
C ILE A 3 -9.72 -6.54 3.27
N ASN A 4 -8.87 -6.58 2.25
CA ASN A 4 -8.89 -5.67 1.09
C ASN A 4 -9.64 -6.23 -0.14
N ALA A 5 -10.21 -7.43 -0.07
CA ALA A 5 -10.92 -8.03 -1.21
C ALA A 5 -12.44 -7.87 -1.03
N TYR A 6 -13.01 -6.90 -1.75
CA TYR A 6 -14.42 -6.82 -2.12
C TYR A 6 -15.44 -6.85 -0.97
N ILE A 7 -15.53 -5.77 -0.18
CA ILE A 7 -16.82 -5.39 0.44
C ILE A 7 -17.56 -4.50 -0.57
N PHE A 8 -18.05 -5.12 -1.66
CA PHE A 8 -19.03 -4.51 -2.54
C PHE A 8 -20.30 -5.38 -2.53
N ALA A 9 -21.12 -5.19 -1.51
CA ALA A 9 -22.55 -5.43 -1.66
C ALA A 9 -23.16 -4.10 -2.14
N SER A 10 -23.37 -3.97 -3.45
CA SER A 10 -24.19 -2.90 -4.01
C SER A 10 -25.62 -3.08 -3.49
N ILE A 11 -25.99 -2.32 -2.46
CA ILE A 11 -27.36 -2.30 -1.93
C ILE A 11 -28.26 -1.62 -2.97
N ALA A 12 -28.80 -2.40 -3.89
CA ALA A 12 -29.89 -2.00 -4.76
C ALA A 12 -31.24 -2.28 -4.07
N VAL A 13 -31.62 -1.44 -3.10
CA VAL A 13 -33.02 -1.42 -2.62
C VAL A 13 -33.79 -0.43 -3.47
N SER A 14 -34.50 -1.00 -4.45
CA SER A 14 -35.55 -0.34 -5.22
C SER A 14 -36.74 0.00 -4.31
N VAL A 15 -37.45 1.09 -4.64
CA VAL A 15 -38.92 1.29 -4.54
C VAL A 15 -39.40 2.51 -3.71
N LEU A 16 -40.03 3.41 -4.48
CA LEU A 16 -41.14 4.37 -4.26
C LEU A 16 -40.94 5.63 -3.41
N THR A 17 -40.87 6.74 -4.15
CA THR A 17 -41.22 8.09 -3.75
C THR A 17 -42.69 8.17 -3.26
N ALA A 18 -42.88 8.67 -2.05
CA ALA A 18 -44.17 9.22 -1.62
C ALA A 18 -43.95 10.63 -1.05
N CYS A 19 -44.39 11.63 -1.81
CA CYS A 19 -44.56 12.99 -1.32
C CYS A 19 -45.67 13.02 -0.26
N GLY A 20 -45.42 13.69 0.86
CA GLY A 20 -46.46 14.01 1.85
C GLY A 20 -46.03 15.19 2.71
N GLY A 21 -46.53 16.38 2.40
CA GLY A 21 -46.31 17.58 3.20
C GLY A 21 -47.17 17.60 4.47
N GLY A 22 -46.72 18.35 5.49
CA GLY A 22 -47.50 18.63 6.69
C GLY A 22 -46.79 19.46 7.77
N GLY A 23 -47.07 20.77 7.77
CA GLY A 23 -47.27 21.69 8.90
C GLY A 23 -46.53 21.57 10.26
N SER A 24 -45.69 22.57 10.52
CA SER A 24 -45.42 23.34 11.76
C SER A 24 -45.88 22.85 13.16
N ASN A 25 -44.97 22.92 14.16
CA ASN A 25 -44.99 23.93 15.24
C ASN A 25 -43.77 23.82 16.18
N ASP A 26 -43.29 24.99 16.63
CA ASP A 26 -42.16 25.24 17.52
C ASP A 26 -42.24 24.56 18.90
N ALA A 27 -41.08 24.12 19.41
CA ALA A 27 -40.70 24.27 20.82
C ALA A 27 -39.19 24.05 21.00
N SER A 28 -38.43 25.14 21.11
CA SER A 28 -37.04 25.13 21.56
C SER A 28 -36.98 24.68 23.02
N THR A 29 -36.68 23.40 23.24
CA THR A 29 -36.23 22.89 24.53
C THR A 29 -34.91 22.19 24.29
N SER A 30 -33.85 22.69 24.90
CA SER A 30 -32.54 22.05 24.95
C SER A 30 -32.67 20.73 25.71
N HIS A 31 -33.16 19.70 25.03
CA HIS A 31 -33.06 18.33 25.48
C HIS A 31 -31.60 17.94 25.35
N SER A 32 -30.95 17.68 26.48
CA SER A 32 -29.79 16.80 26.48
C SER A 32 -30.26 15.48 25.87
N GLN A 33 -29.96 15.26 24.59
CA GLN A 33 -30.33 14.02 23.91
C GLN A 33 -29.55 12.90 24.61
N SER A 34 -30.28 12.04 25.32
CA SER A 34 -29.73 10.80 25.86
C SER A 34 -29.78 9.77 24.74
N PHE A 35 -28.61 9.33 24.29
CA PHE A 35 -28.50 8.25 23.32
C PHE A 35 -28.72 6.91 24.02
N PRO A 36 -29.27 5.89 23.33
CA PRO A 36 -29.32 4.54 23.85
C PRO A 36 -27.93 4.07 24.26
N SER A 37 -27.80 3.54 25.47
CA SER A 37 -26.55 2.98 25.97
C SER A 37 -26.30 1.61 25.33
N LEU A 38 -25.14 1.44 24.70
CA LEU A 38 -24.68 0.17 24.16
C LEU A 38 -23.41 -0.23 24.93
N ASN A 39 -23.30 -1.51 25.32
CA ASN A 39 -22.05 -2.01 25.88
C ASN A 39 -21.06 -2.20 24.73
N THR A 40 -20.11 -1.30 24.61
CA THR A 40 -19.16 -1.20 23.51
C THR A 40 -17.72 -1.37 23.99
N ALA A 41 -17.51 -1.93 25.19
CA ALA A 41 -16.17 -2.25 25.63
C ALA A 41 -15.56 -3.24 24.63
N PRO A 42 -14.35 -2.99 24.09
CA PRO A 42 -13.73 -3.91 23.15
C PRO A 42 -13.58 -5.27 23.79
N ILE A 43 -14.00 -6.30 23.07
CA ILE A 43 -13.77 -7.69 23.46
C ILE A 43 -12.43 -8.08 22.85
N TYR A 44 -11.40 -8.19 23.69
CA TYR A 44 -10.06 -8.58 23.27
C TYR A 44 -9.47 -9.52 24.32
N GLN A 45 -9.00 -10.68 23.87
CA GLN A 45 -8.45 -11.73 24.74
C GLN A 45 -6.95 -11.96 24.51
N GLY A 46 -6.33 -11.13 23.66
CA GLY A 46 -4.91 -11.23 23.36
C GLY A 46 -4.02 -10.65 24.47
N ASN A 47 -2.73 -10.67 24.22
CA ASN A 47 -1.73 -10.14 25.14
C ASN A 47 -1.90 -8.63 25.36
N MET A 48 -1.92 -8.22 26.62
CA MET A 48 -2.08 -6.84 27.08
C MET A 48 -0.77 -6.23 27.62
N ASP A 49 0.29 -7.04 27.73
CA ASP A 49 1.62 -6.56 28.09
C ASP A 49 2.27 -5.83 26.91
N GLN A 50 3.27 -5.00 27.18
CA GLN A 50 4.01 -4.33 26.12
C GLN A 50 4.79 -5.36 25.30
N ALA A 51 4.76 -5.21 23.98
CA ALA A 51 5.53 -6.02 23.06
C ALA A 51 7.01 -5.93 23.41
N LYS A 52 7.66 -7.09 23.52
CA LYS A 52 9.10 -7.15 23.81
C LYS A 52 9.92 -6.57 22.67
N LYS A 53 9.59 -6.95 21.42
CA LYS A 53 10.27 -6.49 20.21
C LYS A 53 9.29 -6.43 19.04
N ILE A 54 9.57 -5.56 18.08
CA ILE A 54 8.98 -5.53 16.73
C ILE A 54 9.92 -6.29 15.80
N THR A 55 9.40 -7.16 14.94
CA THR A 55 10.19 -7.91 13.97
C THR A 55 9.71 -7.65 12.54
N PRO A 56 10.54 -7.88 11.52
CA PRO A 56 10.15 -7.69 10.11
C PRO A 56 8.88 -8.47 9.74
N GLU A 57 8.65 -9.65 10.32
CA GLU A 57 7.48 -10.47 10.02
C GLU A 57 6.18 -9.87 10.58
N LYS A 58 6.25 -9.04 11.63
CA LYS A 58 5.12 -8.31 12.22
C LYS A 58 4.93 -6.92 11.64
N LEU A 59 5.77 -6.52 10.69
CA LEU A 59 5.78 -5.20 10.08
C LEU A 59 4.53 -4.96 9.25
N SER A 60 4.11 -5.93 8.43
CA SER A 60 2.84 -5.87 7.68
C SER A 60 1.64 -5.62 8.59
N ALA A 61 1.45 -6.43 9.64
CA ALA A 61 0.32 -6.28 10.55
C ALA A 61 0.34 -4.91 11.26
N THR A 62 1.52 -4.44 11.64
CA THR A 62 1.70 -3.17 12.33
C THR A 62 1.42 -1.97 11.40
N LEU A 63 2.01 -1.95 10.21
CA LEU A 63 1.85 -0.88 9.22
C LEU A 63 0.45 -0.85 8.61
N SER A 64 -0.05 -2.01 8.17
CA SER A 64 -1.37 -2.10 7.54
C SER A 64 -2.44 -1.52 8.44
N ASN A 65 -2.45 -1.93 9.71
CA ASN A 65 -3.44 -1.41 10.65
C ASN A 65 -3.29 0.11 10.81
N THR A 66 -2.08 0.65 11.05
CA THR A 66 -1.91 2.10 11.20
C THR A 66 -2.31 2.91 9.97
N LEU A 67 -1.92 2.48 8.76
CA LEU A 67 -2.20 3.17 7.51
C LEU A 67 -3.68 3.05 7.12
N LEU A 68 -4.32 1.90 7.39
CA LEU A 68 -5.75 1.68 7.14
C LEU A 68 -6.66 2.59 7.98
N PHE A 69 -6.21 3.13 9.12
CA PHE A 69 -7.04 4.02 9.95
C PHE A 69 -7.24 5.43 9.39
N ASN A 70 -6.43 5.85 8.41
CA ASN A 70 -6.61 7.13 7.71
C ASN A 70 -7.61 7.06 6.57
N ASN A 71 -7.83 5.88 5.98
CA ASN A 71 -8.86 5.72 4.97
C ASN A 71 -10.23 5.67 5.65
N SER A 72 -11.03 6.67 5.34
CA SER A 72 -12.41 6.92 5.79
C SER A 72 -13.44 5.85 5.38
N SER A 73 -13.01 4.61 5.10
CA SER A 73 -13.85 3.50 4.61
C SER A 73 -13.93 2.28 5.55
N TRP A 74 -13.38 2.35 6.77
CA TRP A 74 -13.86 1.46 7.86
C TRP A 74 -15.26 1.80 8.34
N THR A 75 -15.77 2.93 7.88
CA THR A 75 -17.20 3.04 7.79
C THR A 75 -17.60 2.22 6.56
N PRO A 76 -18.35 1.11 6.72
CA PRO A 76 -18.88 0.44 5.54
C PRO A 76 -19.56 1.53 4.71
N ASN A 77 -19.56 1.47 3.38
CA ASN A 77 -20.36 2.40 2.55
C ASN A 77 -21.83 2.52 3.02
N VAL A 78 -22.28 1.63 3.92
CA VAL A 78 -23.41 1.83 4.84
C VAL A 78 -23.44 3.21 5.50
N THR A 79 -22.35 3.90 5.88
CA THR A 79 -22.39 5.25 6.49
C THR A 79 -22.49 6.37 5.48
N THR A 80 -21.89 6.29 4.30
CA THR A 80 -22.10 7.28 3.22
C THR A 80 -23.49 7.12 2.63
N TYR A 81 -23.98 5.88 2.48
CA TYR A 81 -25.36 5.62 2.06
C TYR A 81 -26.38 5.85 3.18
N ALA A 82 -26.09 5.53 4.45
CA ALA A 82 -26.99 5.83 5.57
C ALA A 82 -26.92 7.29 5.98
N SER A 83 -25.79 8.00 5.89
CA SER A 83 -25.78 9.45 6.13
C SER A 83 -26.46 10.20 4.98
N GLN A 84 -26.27 9.82 3.72
CA GLN A 84 -26.99 10.48 2.62
C GLN A 84 -28.50 10.13 2.58
N ARG A 85 -28.91 8.94 3.06
CA ARG A 85 -30.33 8.53 3.07
C ARG A 85 -31.05 8.70 4.42
N ALA A 86 -30.36 8.76 5.56
CA ALA A 86 -30.96 9.04 6.87
C ALA A 86 -31.34 10.52 7.03
N ILE A 87 -30.95 11.38 6.08
CA ILE A 87 -31.39 12.77 6.00
C ILE A 87 -32.52 12.96 4.98
N ALA A 88 -33.21 11.88 4.59
CA ALA A 88 -34.61 11.99 4.21
C ALA A 88 -35.45 12.07 5.50
N PRO A 89 -36.57 12.84 5.53
CA PRO A 89 -37.35 13.06 6.74
C PRO A 89 -38.11 11.78 7.14
N LEU A 90 -37.41 10.83 7.75
CA LEU A 90 -38.00 9.65 8.35
C LEU A 90 -38.22 9.96 9.83
N ASN A 91 -39.46 10.36 10.14
CA ASN A 91 -39.98 10.29 11.49
C ASN A 91 -39.86 8.85 12.00
N GLN A 92 -39.22 8.67 13.16
CA GLN A 92 -39.17 7.44 13.99
C GLN A 92 -39.73 6.18 13.31
N VAL A 93 -38.88 5.39 12.65
CA VAL A 93 -39.28 4.08 12.13
C VAL A 93 -38.31 3.03 12.61
N ASP A 94 -38.81 2.13 13.46
CA ASP A 94 -38.26 0.79 13.58
C ASP A 94 -38.71 0.01 12.35
N GLN A 95 -37.78 -0.32 11.45
CA GLN A 95 -38.07 -1.12 10.26
C GLN A 95 -37.37 -2.47 10.38
N ALA A 96 -38.10 -3.54 10.07
CA ALA A 96 -37.48 -4.83 9.84
C ALA A 96 -36.58 -4.74 8.59
N LEU A 97 -35.36 -5.25 8.70
CA LEU A 97 -34.47 -5.44 7.56
C LEU A 97 -34.93 -6.70 6.80
N ASN A 98 -34.92 -6.62 5.47
CA ASN A 98 -35.23 -7.76 4.61
C ASN A 98 -34.02 -8.71 4.59
N CYS A 99 -34.00 -9.66 5.51
CA CYS A 99 -33.04 -10.75 5.50
C CYS A 99 -33.62 -11.94 4.73
N ALA A 100 -32.84 -12.53 3.82
CA ALA A 100 -33.12 -13.82 3.19
C ALA A 100 -33.23 -14.95 4.23
N THR A 101 -32.35 -14.92 5.25
CA THR A 101 -32.44 -15.77 6.45
C THR A 101 -32.11 -14.96 7.70
N GLY A 102 -32.64 -15.37 8.86
CA GLY A 102 -32.47 -14.64 10.12
C GLY A 102 -33.35 -13.40 10.22
N THR A 103 -32.98 -12.46 11.08
CA THR A 103 -33.73 -11.21 11.28
C THR A 103 -32.81 -10.03 11.50
N GLY A 104 -33.27 -8.83 11.15
CA GLY A 104 -32.58 -7.60 11.49
C GLY A 104 -33.57 -6.45 11.65
N THR A 105 -33.16 -5.42 12.39
CA THR A 105 -33.97 -4.22 12.61
C THR A 105 -33.09 -2.98 12.44
N THR A 106 -33.66 -1.95 11.84
CA THR A 106 -33.07 -0.62 11.82
C THR A 106 -33.94 0.34 12.60
N THR A 107 -33.33 1.13 13.47
CA THR A 107 -33.98 2.16 14.28
C THR A 107 -33.29 3.49 13.99
N THR A 108 -34.05 4.48 13.52
CA THR A 108 -33.50 5.81 13.16
C THR A 108 -34.27 6.91 13.86
N HIS A 109 -33.55 7.76 14.59
CA HIS A 109 -34.08 8.96 15.22
C HIS A 109 -33.16 10.13 14.89
N ILE A 110 -33.41 10.80 13.77
CA ILE A 110 -32.68 12.00 13.34
C ILE A 110 -33.65 13.19 13.38
N ASN A 111 -33.25 14.26 14.05
CA ASN A 111 -33.98 15.52 14.02
C ASN A 111 -33.74 16.19 12.66
N SER A 112 -34.80 16.39 11.87
CA SER A 112 -34.68 16.92 10.51
C SER A 112 -34.20 18.38 10.44
N LEU A 113 -34.29 19.15 11.53
CA LEU A 113 -33.84 20.55 11.60
C LEU A 113 -32.36 20.64 11.96
N THR A 114 -31.92 19.86 12.95
CA THR A 114 -30.53 19.88 13.43
C THR A 114 -29.65 18.82 12.77
N GLN A 115 -30.26 17.84 12.08
CA GLN A 115 -29.61 16.64 11.54
C GLN A 115 -28.75 15.89 12.57
N THR A 116 -29.15 15.97 13.84
CA THR A 116 -28.53 15.26 14.95
C THR A 116 -29.45 14.16 15.43
N GLY A 117 -28.87 13.12 16.04
CA GLY A 117 -29.62 11.97 16.52
C GLY A 117 -28.84 10.67 16.37
N TYR A 118 -29.54 9.55 16.17
CA TYR A 118 -28.88 8.25 16.06
C TYR A 118 -29.52 7.33 15.02
N HIS A 119 -28.72 6.37 14.58
CA HIS A 119 -29.10 5.27 13.72
C HIS A 119 -28.54 3.97 14.29
N ILE A 120 -29.37 2.96 14.48
CA ILE A 120 -28.99 1.66 15.02
C ILE A 120 -29.42 0.59 14.03
N GLN A 121 -28.51 -0.34 13.73
CA GLN A 121 -28.79 -1.57 13.04
C GLN A 121 -28.49 -2.73 13.97
N HIS A 122 -29.48 -3.58 14.19
CA HIS A 122 -29.33 -4.81 14.97
C HIS A 122 -29.59 -6.00 14.06
N TYR A 123 -28.65 -6.94 14.04
CA TYR A 123 -28.69 -8.15 13.25
C TYR A 123 -28.74 -9.36 14.17
N GLN A 124 -29.52 -10.36 13.77
CA GLN A 124 -29.61 -11.66 14.43
C GLN A 124 -29.52 -12.73 13.34
N GLN A 125 -28.29 -13.15 13.07
CA GLN A 125 -27.97 -14.13 12.02
C GLN A 125 -28.59 -13.78 10.65
N CYS A 126 -28.55 -12.49 10.30
CA CYS A 126 -29.19 -11.96 9.09
C CYS A 126 -28.30 -12.19 7.86
N ASP A 127 -28.82 -12.92 6.88
CA ASP A 127 -28.30 -12.93 5.51
C ASP A 127 -29.09 -11.89 4.71
N LEU A 128 -28.46 -10.82 4.23
CA LEU A 128 -29.18 -9.70 3.60
C LEU A 128 -29.63 -10.00 2.17
N ASP A 129 -28.85 -10.77 1.42
CA ASP A 129 -29.04 -10.96 -0.03
C ASP A 129 -29.11 -12.44 -0.46
N GLY A 130 -28.98 -13.37 0.48
CA GLY A 130 -28.97 -14.80 0.21
C GLY A 130 -27.62 -15.32 -0.24
N SER A 131 -26.55 -14.53 -0.10
CA SER A 131 -25.18 -14.94 -0.47
C SER A 131 -24.57 -15.95 0.51
N GLY A 132 -25.19 -16.16 1.68
CA GLY A 132 -24.63 -16.92 2.80
C GLY A 132 -23.70 -16.11 3.70
N VAL A 133 -23.53 -14.81 3.45
CA VAL A 133 -22.81 -13.90 4.36
C VAL A 133 -23.74 -13.50 5.51
N ILE A 134 -23.39 -13.90 6.72
CA ILE A 134 -24.22 -13.70 7.91
C ILE A 134 -23.74 -12.53 8.76
N PHE A 135 -24.62 -11.56 8.98
CA PHE A 135 -24.43 -10.45 9.90
C PHE A 135 -25.08 -10.75 11.25
N ASP A 136 -24.38 -10.45 12.34
CA ASP A 136 -24.87 -10.61 13.71
C ASP A 136 -24.37 -9.46 14.61
N GLY A 137 -25.14 -9.11 15.65
CA GLY A 137 -24.78 -8.03 16.58
C GLY A 137 -25.30 -6.65 16.20
N THR A 138 -24.71 -5.60 16.77
CA THR A 138 -25.27 -4.23 16.68
C THR A 138 -24.23 -3.21 16.21
N LEU A 139 -24.65 -2.39 15.25
CA LEU A 139 -23.97 -1.16 14.81
C LEU A 139 -24.81 0.03 15.24
N GLN A 140 -24.21 1.00 15.92
CA GLN A 140 -24.86 2.25 16.31
C GLN A 140 -24.04 3.45 15.87
N ILE A 141 -24.69 4.43 15.24
CA ILE A 141 -24.11 5.71 14.84
C ILE A 141 -24.85 6.81 15.60
N ASN A 142 -24.12 7.67 16.29
CA ASN A 142 -24.67 8.87 16.95
C ASN A 142 -24.07 10.11 16.28
N VAL A 143 -24.92 11.03 15.83
CA VAL A 143 -24.53 12.34 15.30
C VAL A 143 -24.87 13.40 16.35
N TYR A 144 -23.83 13.99 16.94
CA TYR A 144 -23.95 15.00 17.99
C TYR A 144 -24.06 16.41 17.42
N GLU A 145 -23.40 16.65 16.28
CA GLU A 145 -23.37 17.95 15.61
C GLU A 145 -23.29 17.73 14.09
N SER A 146 -23.92 18.62 13.33
CA SER A 146 -23.95 18.56 11.86
C SER A 146 -23.77 19.94 11.24
N ASN A 147 -23.26 19.97 10.01
CA ASN A 147 -23.34 21.11 9.12
C ASN A 147 -24.61 20.99 8.29
N ILE A 148 -25.64 21.73 8.71
CA ILE A 148 -26.96 21.71 8.07
C ILE A 148 -26.95 22.18 6.60
N GLN A 149 -25.97 22.98 6.19
CA GLN A 149 -25.87 23.47 4.81
C GLN A 149 -25.30 22.41 3.87
N LEU A 150 -24.33 21.62 4.36
CA LEU A 150 -23.67 20.56 3.60
C LEU A 150 -24.30 19.19 3.79
N MET A 151 -25.28 19.07 4.69
CA MET A 151 -25.93 17.81 5.04
C MET A 151 -24.93 16.75 5.55
N GLN A 152 -23.97 17.18 6.38
CA GLN A 152 -22.83 16.37 6.80
C GLN A 152 -22.65 16.38 8.33
N PRO A 153 -22.30 15.26 8.96
CA PRO A 153 -21.95 15.24 10.37
C PRO A 153 -20.65 16.00 10.62
N VAL A 154 -20.59 16.72 11.73
CA VAL A 154 -19.39 17.42 12.23
C VAL A 154 -18.80 16.67 13.42
N THR A 155 -19.66 16.20 14.33
CA THR A 155 -19.26 15.41 15.49
C THR A 155 -20.12 14.17 15.57
N MET A 156 -19.49 12.99 15.57
CA MET A 156 -20.20 11.71 15.58
C MET A 156 -19.44 10.60 16.31
N SER A 157 -20.15 9.53 16.64
CA SER A 157 -19.55 8.27 17.08
C SER A 157 -20.16 7.09 16.32
N THR A 158 -19.33 6.08 16.08
CA THR A 158 -19.73 4.78 15.55
C THR A 158 -19.34 3.71 16.55
N SER A 159 -20.29 2.88 16.96
CA SER A 159 -20.16 1.88 17.99
C SER A 159 -20.55 0.51 17.46
N TYR A 160 -19.72 -0.49 17.77
CA TYR A 160 -19.93 -1.89 17.42
C TYR A 160 -20.07 -2.70 18.70
N ALA A 161 -21.11 -3.54 18.79
CA ALA A 161 -21.34 -4.43 19.92
C ALA A 161 -21.65 -5.84 19.43
N ASN A 162 -20.70 -6.74 19.65
CA ASN A 162 -20.66 -8.10 19.13
C ASN A 162 -20.92 -8.15 17.62
N PHE A 163 -20.46 -7.14 16.87
CA PHE A 163 -20.79 -7.02 15.45
C PHE A 163 -19.94 -8.00 14.64
N LYS A 164 -20.57 -9.04 14.10
CA LYS A 164 -19.90 -10.17 13.48
C LYS A 164 -20.37 -10.36 12.05
N ILE A 165 -19.41 -10.54 11.15
CA ILE A 165 -19.63 -10.89 9.75
C ILE A 165 -19.05 -12.28 9.54
N THR A 166 -19.88 -13.25 9.17
CA THR A 166 -19.48 -14.64 8.91
C THR A 166 -19.64 -14.95 7.43
N GLN A 167 -18.57 -15.38 6.78
CA GLN A 167 -18.55 -15.80 5.40
C GLN A 167 -19.22 -17.19 5.23
N PRO A 168 -19.64 -17.57 4.00
CA PRO A 168 -20.28 -18.86 3.75
C PRO A 168 -19.42 -20.08 4.14
N ASP A 169 -18.10 -19.92 4.15
CA ASP A 169 -17.13 -20.95 4.56
C ASP A 169 -16.95 -21.05 6.09
N GLY A 170 -17.69 -20.26 6.87
CA GLY A 170 -17.65 -20.25 8.33
C GLY A 170 -16.54 -19.38 8.94
N ARG A 171 -15.70 -18.74 8.12
CA ARG A 171 -14.74 -17.74 8.60
C ARG A 171 -15.49 -16.48 9.04
N TYR A 172 -15.03 -15.83 10.11
CA TYR A 172 -15.66 -14.61 10.58
C TYR A 172 -14.67 -13.52 10.97
N THR A 173 -15.18 -12.30 10.94
CA THR A 173 -14.59 -11.12 11.56
C THR A 173 -15.59 -10.54 12.54
N GLN A 174 -15.19 -10.35 13.78
CA GLN A 174 -15.97 -9.73 14.84
C GLN A 174 -15.32 -8.40 15.24
N ILE A 175 -16.14 -7.36 15.33
CA ILE A 175 -15.75 -5.99 15.66
C ILE A 175 -16.50 -5.56 16.91
N ASP A 176 -15.76 -5.03 17.88
CA ASP A 176 -16.29 -4.45 19.11
C ASP A 176 -15.57 -3.13 19.38
N GLY A 177 -16.26 -2.15 19.96
CA GLY A 177 -15.62 -0.90 20.33
C GLY A 177 -16.35 0.34 19.84
N THR A 178 -15.62 1.46 19.80
CA THR A 178 -16.16 2.75 19.37
C THR A 178 -15.10 3.59 18.65
N ILE A 179 -15.52 4.25 17.58
CA ILE A 179 -14.82 5.36 16.93
C ILE A 179 -15.57 6.65 17.26
N LYS A 180 -14.85 7.70 17.62
CA LYS A 180 -15.37 9.06 17.79
C LYS A 180 -14.66 10.00 16.85
N GLU A 181 -15.41 10.83 16.17
CA GLU A 181 -14.90 11.80 15.22
C GLU A 181 -15.44 13.19 15.56
N ASN A 182 -14.56 14.18 15.64
CA ASN A 182 -14.93 15.58 15.94
C ASN A 182 -14.36 16.50 14.86
N ASN A 183 -15.12 17.54 14.53
CA ASN A 183 -14.81 18.53 13.49
C ASN A 183 -14.60 17.91 12.10
N LEU A 184 -15.40 16.89 11.75
CA LEU A 184 -15.48 16.33 10.40
C LEU A 184 -15.79 17.42 9.37
N GLY A 185 -15.23 17.28 8.17
CA GLY A 185 -15.36 18.28 7.11
C GLY A 185 -14.54 19.56 7.34
N SER A 186 -13.72 19.61 8.39
CA SER A 186 -12.79 20.72 8.64
C SER A 186 -11.34 20.27 8.51
N CYS A 187 -10.45 21.24 8.36
CA CYS A 187 -9.01 21.00 8.42
C CYS A 187 -8.56 20.46 9.78
N GLN A 188 -9.25 20.77 10.88
CA GLN A 188 -8.85 20.43 12.25
C GLN A 188 -9.72 19.28 12.79
N HIS A 189 -9.65 18.13 12.15
CA HIS A 189 -10.43 16.94 12.50
C HIS A 189 -9.69 16.04 13.50
N THR A 190 -10.41 15.39 14.42
CA THR A 190 -9.85 14.37 15.32
C THR A 190 -10.66 13.09 15.30
N LYS A 191 -9.97 11.95 15.34
CA LYS A 191 -10.55 10.61 15.39
C LYS A 191 -9.95 9.82 16.55
N GLU A 192 -10.79 9.32 17.45
CA GLU A 192 -10.39 8.44 18.55
C GLU A 192 -10.99 7.05 18.27
N SER A 193 -10.13 6.06 18.08
CA SER A 193 -10.51 4.68 17.80
C SER A 193 -10.16 3.82 19.00
N ASN A 194 -11.15 3.12 19.55
CA ASN A 194 -10.99 2.13 20.59
C ASN A 194 -11.78 0.89 20.13
N ILE A 195 -11.18 0.09 19.25
CA ILE A 195 -11.83 -1.02 18.54
C ILE A 195 -10.99 -2.28 18.64
N SER A 196 -11.63 -3.40 18.93
CA SER A 196 -11.05 -4.73 18.70
C SER A 196 -11.63 -5.39 17.46
N VAL A 197 -10.77 -6.15 16.78
CA VAL A 197 -11.13 -6.99 15.65
C VAL A 197 -10.62 -8.40 15.94
N ASN A 198 -11.53 -9.36 15.99
CA ASN A 198 -11.23 -10.77 16.26
C ASN A 198 -11.65 -11.63 15.07
N THR A 199 -10.88 -12.67 14.77
CA THR A 199 -11.18 -13.62 13.68
C THR A 199 -11.07 -15.06 14.17
N ASN A 200 -11.60 -16.02 13.41
CA ASN A 200 -11.37 -17.47 13.62
C ASN A 200 -10.48 -18.10 12.55
N THR A 201 -9.83 -17.28 11.74
CA THR A 201 -9.05 -17.70 10.56
C THR A 201 -7.59 -18.01 10.92
N GLY A 202 -7.21 -17.87 12.19
CA GLY A 202 -5.81 -17.88 12.62
C GLY A 202 -5.08 -16.56 12.34
N GLU A 203 -5.76 -15.57 11.75
CA GLU A 203 -5.25 -14.21 11.64
C GLU A 203 -5.18 -13.55 13.03
N GLU A 204 -4.20 -12.66 13.19
CA GLU A 204 -3.93 -12.00 14.47
C GLU A 204 -5.11 -11.14 14.89
N SER A 205 -5.67 -11.39 16.09
CA SER A 205 -6.69 -10.52 16.64
C SER A 205 -6.05 -9.25 17.15
N ILE A 206 -6.73 -8.12 16.97
CA ILE A 206 -6.16 -6.80 17.26
C ILE A 206 -7.05 -5.99 18.17
N LEU A 207 -6.45 -5.12 18.97
CA LEU A 207 -7.12 -4.01 19.64
C LEU A 207 -6.38 -2.73 19.30
N VAL A 208 -7.12 -1.70 18.92
CA VAL A 208 -6.61 -0.42 18.45
C VAL A 208 -7.13 0.63 19.41
N ASP A 209 -6.23 1.30 20.12
CA ASP A 209 -6.52 2.41 21.02
C ASP A 209 -5.70 3.62 20.57
N VAL A 210 -6.18 4.29 19.53
CA VAL A 210 -5.43 5.29 18.76
C VAL A 210 -6.22 6.57 18.60
N LYS A 211 -5.56 7.69 18.88
CA LYS A 211 -6.01 9.04 18.55
C LYS A 211 -5.27 9.56 17.34
N SER A 212 -6.04 10.06 16.38
CA SER A 212 -5.56 10.72 15.17
C SER A 212 -6.04 12.16 15.15
N SER A 213 -5.19 13.09 14.72
CA SER A 213 -5.55 14.49 14.51
C SER A 213 -5.03 14.96 13.17
N ALA A 214 -5.90 15.60 12.39
CA ALA A 214 -5.57 16.18 11.11
C ALA A 214 -5.47 17.71 11.20
N TYR A 215 -4.61 18.33 10.39
CA TYR A 215 -4.49 19.78 10.21
C TYR A 215 -4.00 20.15 8.80
N CYS A 216 -4.21 21.41 8.41
CA CYS A 216 -3.77 21.97 7.13
C CYS A 216 -2.73 23.09 7.38
N PRO A 217 -1.43 22.90 7.05
CA PRO A 217 -0.39 23.92 7.26
C PRO A 217 -0.35 25.01 6.17
N ASP A 218 -1.51 25.57 5.82
CA ASP A 218 -1.74 26.51 4.70
C ASP A 218 -1.85 25.87 3.30
N SER A 219 -2.93 26.23 2.61
CA SER A 219 -3.43 25.63 1.36
C SER A 219 -2.57 25.97 0.15
N SER A 220 -2.10 24.96 -0.60
CA SER A 220 -1.83 25.14 -2.04
C SER A 220 -1.71 23.86 -2.86
N ASN A 221 -1.49 22.68 -2.27
CA ASN A 221 -1.28 21.47 -3.05
C ASN A 221 -2.48 20.51 -2.97
N ILE A 222 -3.27 20.45 -4.05
CA ILE A 222 -4.46 19.59 -4.20
C ILE A 222 -4.13 18.10 -4.30
N PHE A 223 -2.88 17.74 -4.50
CA PHE A 223 -2.44 16.36 -4.71
C PHE A 223 -2.16 15.61 -3.41
N PHE A 224 -2.09 16.32 -2.27
CA PHE A 224 -1.80 15.71 -0.98
C PHE A 224 -2.97 15.85 0.00
N THR A 225 -3.10 14.86 0.88
CA THR A 225 -4.04 14.93 2.00
C THR A 225 -3.60 15.98 3.02
N ASN A 226 -4.51 16.27 3.95
CA ASN A 226 -4.17 16.96 5.19
C ASN A 226 -3.06 16.21 5.95
N TYR A 227 -2.34 16.95 6.78
CA TYR A 227 -1.32 16.41 7.66
C TYR A 227 -2.01 15.71 8.82
N THR A 228 -1.58 14.50 9.13
CA THR A 228 -2.17 13.64 10.15
C THR A 228 -1.11 13.24 11.18
N ASN A 229 -1.51 13.25 12.45
CA ASN A 229 -0.70 12.80 13.57
C ASN A 229 -1.45 11.70 14.32
N HIS A 230 -0.75 10.61 14.63
CA HIS A 230 -1.27 9.46 15.35
C HIS A 230 -0.56 9.34 16.70
N SER A 231 -1.30 8.88 17.71
CA SER A 231 -0.75 8.52 19.01
C SER A 231 -1.62 7.47 19.68
N GLY A 232 -1.03 6.52 20.39
CA GLY A 232 -1.78 5.52 21.12
C GLY A 232 -1.11 4.16 21.10
N LYS A 233 -1.91 3.11 21.11
CA LYS A 233 -1.46 1.72 21.19
C LYS A 233 -2.16 0.84 20.17
N ILE A 234 -1.41 -0.08 19.59
CA ILE A 234 -1.93 -1.20 18.81
C ILE A 234 -1.55 -2.48 19.55
N PHE A 235 -2.54 -3.29 19.87
CA PHE A 235 -2.40 -4.57 20.54
C PHE A 235 -2.54 -5.67 19.50
N LEU A 236 -1.56 -6.56 19.47
CA LEU A 236 -1.51 -7.72 18.60
C LEU A 236 -1.62 -8.97 19.48
N SER A 237 -2.53 -9.92 19.15
CA SER A 237 -2.95 -10.98 20.08
C SER A 237 -1.81 -11.77 20.70
N ASP A 238 -0.76 -12.03 19.93
CA ASP A 238 0.34 -12.89 20.34
C ASP A 238 1.55 -12.07 20.83
N THR A 239 1.65 -10.82 20.39
CA THR A 239 2.85 -9.98 20.60
C THR A 239 2.71 -9.06 21.81
N GLY A 240 1.51 -8.58 22.11
CA GLY A 240 1.28 -7.50 23.09
C GLY A 240 1.07 -6.15 22.42
N TYR A 241 1.13 -5.07 23.19
CA TYR A 241 0.93 -3.72 22.66
C TYR A 241 2.21 -3.05 22.20
N ILE A 242 2.10 -2.31 21.11
CA ILE A 242 3.12 -1.43 20.54
C ILE A 242 2.61 0.00 20.68
N ASP A 243 3.42 0.89 21.26
CA ASP A 243 3.08 2.31 21.31
C ASP A 243 3.34 2.92 19.93
N ILE A 244 2.38 3.71 19.44
CA ILE A 244 2.50 4.42 18.17
C ILE A 244 2.58 5.93 18.41
N SER A 245 3.41 6.61 17.63
CA SER A 245 3.41 8.06 17.53
C SER A 245 3.78 8.46 16.10
N SER A 246 3.21 9.54 15.59
CA SER A 246 3.59 10.06 14.29
C SER A 246 3.69 11.57 14.28
N LYS A 247 4.38 12.07 13.26
CA LYS A 247 4.54 13.48 12.98
C LYS A 247 4.34 13.75 11.49
N ASP A 248 3.42 14.64 11.20
CA ASP A 248 3.22 15.32 9.92
C ASP A 248 2.99 14.32 8.77
N ILE A 249 2.25 13.23 9.04
CA ILE A 249 1.95 12.19 8.05
C ILE A 249 1.04 12.78 6.97
N LYS A 250 1.50 12.75 5.73
CA LYS A 250 0.69 13.15 4.57
C LYS A 250 0.74 12.06 3.52
N TYR A 251 -0.35 11.94 2.78
CA TYR A 251 -0.48 11.00 1.69
C TYR A 251 -0.65 11.73 0.38
N PHE A 252 -0.16 11.12 -0.69
CA PHE A 252 -0.51 11.50 -2.04
C PHE A 252 -1.83 10.84 -2.42
N GLN A 253 -2.73 11.67 -2.92
CA GLN A 253 -4.02 11.28 -3.44
C GLN A 253 -3.91 11.24 -4.97
N GLN A 254 -3.75 10.04 -5.52
CA GLN A 254 -3.62 9.83 -6.95
C GLN A 254 -4.94 10.18 -7.68
N ASP A 255 -4.86 10.88 -8.81
CA ASP A 255 -6.03 11.05 -9.69
C ASP A 255 -6.39 9.70 -10.31
N SER A 256 -7.69 9.43 -10.37
CA SER A 256 -8.35 8.25 -10.94
C SER A 256 -7.96 7.89 -12.39
N ASN A 257 -7.20 8.74 -13.08
CA ASN A 257 -6.82 8.58 -14.49
C ASN A 257 -5.37 8.09 -14.71
N LEU A 258 -4.55 7.95 -13.66
CA LEU A 258 -3.21 7.37 -13.78
C LEU A 258 -3.26 5.83 -13.80
N PRO A 259 -2.34 5.14 -14.50
CA PRO A 259 -2.26 3.69 -14.47
C PRO A 259 -2.12 3.20 -13.03
N ASN A 260 -3.16 2.53 -12.55
CA ASN A 260 -3.13 1.81 -11.28
C ASN A 260 -2.19 0.63 -11.46
N VAL A 261 -0.92 0.77 -11.06
CA VAL A 261 -0.01 -0.38 -11.05
C VAL A 261 -0.59 -1.47 -10.12
N LEU A 262 -1.31 -1.10 -9.04
CA LEU A 262 -1.86 -2.07 -8.06
C LEU A 262 -3.24 -1.71 -7.45
N GLY A 263 -3.95 -0.69 -7.94
CA GLY A 263 -5.31 -0.35 -7.49
C GLY A 263 -5.41 0.40 -6.14
N THR A 264 -4.36 1.10 -5.72
CA THR A 264 -4.23 1.64 -4.35
C THR A 264 -4.39 3.17 -4.31
N PRO A 265 -5.39 3.71 -3.58
CA PRO A 265 -5.74 5.13 -3.67
C PRO A 265 -4.86 6.08 -2.81
N LEU A 266 -3.84 5.57 -2.10
CA LEU A 266 -3.15 6.35 -1.07
C LEU A 266 -1.68 5.94 -0.92
N VAL A 267 -0.75 6.82 -1.32
CA VAL A 267 0.71 6.60 -1.22
C VAL A 267 1.28 7.48 -0.11
N LEU A 268 2.12 6.92 0.76
CA LEU A 268 2.72 7.70 1.85
C LEU A 268 3.74 8.71 1.28
N ALA A 269 3.44 10.00 1.40
CA ALA A 269 4.20 11.06 0.74
C ALA A 269 5.07 11.88 1.69
N GLY A 270 4.89 11.73 3.00
CA GLY A 270 5.66 12.50 3.96
C GLY A 270 5.36 12.16 5.41
N GLY A 271 6.29 12.56 6.26
CA GLY A 271 6.16 12.47 7.71
C GLY A 271 6.90 11.27 8.31
N THR A 272 6.79 11.13 9.62
CA THR A 272 7.45 10.06 10.37
C THR A 272 6.43 9.31 11.22
N LEU A 273 6.46 7.99 11.17
CA LEU A 273 5.69 7.09 12.00
C LEU A 273 6.65 6.24 12.85
N GLN A 274 6.44 6.25 14.15
CA GLN A 274 7.26 5.53 15.12
C GLN A 274 6.41 4.49 15.85
N PHE A 275 6.98 3.30 15.98
CA PHE A 275 6.44 2.20 16.74
C PHE A 275 7.45 1.81 17.82
N THR A 276 7.02 1.73 19.07
CA THR A 276 7.90 1.53 20.22
C THR A 276 7.52 0.27 20.98
N ALA A 277 8.46 -0.67 21.03
CA ALA A 277 8.44 -1.85 21.90
C ALA A 277 9.50 -1.70 23.00
N ILE A 278 9.59 -2.69 23.90
CA ILE A 278 10.54 -2.68 25.02
C ILE A 278 11.99 -2.62 24.52
N ASP A 279 12.37 -3.54 23.64
CA ASP A 279 13.77 -3.74 23.22
C ASP A 279 14.14 -2.93 21.98
N ASN A 280 13.17 -2.47 21.17
CA ASN A 280 13.45 -1.76 19.94
C ASN A 280 12.38 -0.71 19.56
N ILE A 281 12.78 0.18 18.67
CA ILE A 281 11.93 1.14 17.98
C ILE A 281 11.99 0.86 16.49
N MET A 282 10.84 0.93 15.84
CA MET A 282 10.73 0.97 14.38
C MET A 282 10.32 2.39 13.96
N LEU A 283 11.03 2.95 12.98
CA LEU A 283 10.79 4.25 12.37
C LEU A 283 10.49 4.04 10.89
N LEU A 284 9.35 4.53 10.44
CA LEU A 284 9.01 4.69 9.02
C LEU A 284 9.04 6.19 8.72
N THR A 285 9.91 6.62 7.81
CA THR A 285 9.98 7.99 7.33
C THR A 285 9.65 8.02 5.86
N ALA A 286 8.69 8.85 5.46
CA ALA A 286 8.38 9.07 4.06
C ALA A 286 8.83 10.46 3.62
N GLN A 287 9.24 10.53 2.37
CA GLN A 287 9.67 11.76 1.73
C GLN A 287 9.19 11.78 0.29
N TYR A 288 8.48 12.86 -0.03
CA TYR A 288 8.25 13.31 -1.39
C TYR A 288 9.44 14.17 -1.80
N HIS A 289 9.96 13.90 -2.99
CA HIS A 289 11.08 14.63 -3.53
C HIS A 289 10.63 15.50 -4.69
N GLU A 290 10.55 16.81 -4.45
CA GLU A 290 10.15 17.80 -5.45
C GLU A 290 11.17 17.87 -6.60
N THR A 291 10.69 17.70 -7.83
CA THR A 291 11.45 17.98 -9.06
C THR A 291 11.36 19.48 -9.42
N GLU A 292 12.32 20.00 -10.20
CA GLU A 292 12.46 21.45 -10.46
C GLU A 292 11.26 22.08 -11.21
N SER A 293 10.37 21.28 -11.82
CA SER A 293 9.12 21.75 -12.42
C SER A 293 7.97 21.75 -11.38
N ASN A 294 7.83 22.84 -10.65
CA ASN A 294 6.67 23.12 -9.77
C ASN A 294 5.29 23.17 -10.49
N ALA A 295 5.20 22.71 -11.75
CA ALA A 295 4.01 22.73 -12.58
C ALA A 295 3.40 21.33 -12.83
N ASP A 296 4.15 20.26 -12.57
CA ASP A 296 3.70 18.90 -12.89
C ASP A 296 3.03 18.20 -11.71
N MET A 297 2.11 17.29 -12.03
CA MET A 297 1.42 16.46 -11.04
C MET A 297 2.44 15.50 -10.43
N PRO A 298 2.61 15.46 -9.09
CA PRO A 298 3.52 14.51 -8.46
C PRO A 298 3.20 13.08 -8.90
N ASP A 299 4.23 12.27 -9.11
CA ASP A 299 4.05 10.85 -9.40
C ASP A 299 4.44 9.99 -8.18
N GLN A 300 3.82 8.83 -8.04
CA GLN A 300 4.09 7.87 -6.96
C GLN A 300 5.57 7.44 -6.90
N PHE A 301 6.30 7.51 -8.02
CA PHE A 301 7.73 7.20 -8.10
C PHE A 301 8.63 8.28 -7.48
N GLU A 302 8.12 9.48 -7.22
CA GLU A 302 8.83 10.56 -6.51
C GLU A 302 8.76 10.42 -4.98
N MET A 303 8.15 9.34 -4.49
CA MET A 303 7.89 9.12 -3.07
C MET A 303 8.65 7.89 -2.58
N THR A 304 9.51 8.10 -1.59
CA THR A 304 10.29 7.03 -0.96
C THR A 304 9.94 6.90 0.51
N SER A 305 9.96 5.66 0.98
CA SER A 305 9.79 5.30 2.39
C SER A 305 11.04 4.60 2.90
N HIS A 306 11.53 5.04 4.06
CA HIS A 306 12.67 4.49 4.77
C HIS A 306 12.19 3.84 6.06
N ILE A 307 12.40 2.52 6.18
CA ILE A 307 12.04 1.75 7.37
C ILE A 307 13.32 1.34 8.09
N VAL A 308 13.40 1.71 9.37
CA VAL A 308 14.52 1.38 10.25
C VAL A 308 13.99 0.72 11.51
N ILE A 309 14.52 -0.45 11.86
CA ILE A 309 14.33 -1.07 13.18
C ILE A 309 15.65 -1.01 13.92
N LYS A 310 15.65 -0.32 15.08
CA LYS A 310 16.82 -0.12 15.91
C LYS A 310 16.60 -0.60 17.33
N ASN A 311 17.59 -1.25 17.91
CA ASN A 311 17.56 -1.66 19.31
C ASN A 311 17.67 -0.43 20.23
N ASN A 312 16.86 -0.39 21.29
CA ASN A 312 16.77 0.74 22.21
C ASN A 312 18.03 0.90 23.08
N ASN A 313 18.76 -0.19 23.34
CA ASN A 313 19.88 -0.19 24.28
C ASN A 313 21.21 0.22 23.63
N ASP A 314 21.46 -0.20 22.40
CA ASP A 314 22.75 -0.03 21.72
C ASP A 314 22.65 0.67 20.35
N ASN A 315 21.45 1.05 19.91
CA ASN A 315 21.17 1.64 18.59
C ASN A 315 21.59 0.78 17.40
N THR A 316 21.84 -0.52 17.59
CA THR A 316 22.12 -1.42 16.47
C THR A 316 20.90 -1.55 15.56
N LEU A 317 21.13 -1.53 14.25
CA LEU A 317 20.09 -1.69 13.25
C LEU A 317 19.87 -3.18 12.99
N SER A 318 18.63 -3.64 13.15
CA SER A 318 18.23 -5.00 12.76
C SER A 318 17.51 -5.03 11.42
N PHE A 319 17.08 -3.87 10.92
CA PHE A 319 16.43 -3.70 9.63
C PHE A 319 16.63 -2.25 9.17
N ASP A 320 17.00 -2.08 7.91
CA ASP A 320 17.25 -0.77 7.29
C ASP A 320 16.99 -0.90 5.78
N LYS A 321 15.85 -0.38 5.31
CA LYS A 321 15.45 -0.49 3.90
C LYS A 321 14.76 0.79 3.41
N ILE A 322 15.20 1.25 2.25
CA ILE A 322 14.54 2.31 1.48
C ILE A 322 13.81 1.64 0.32
N MET A 323 12.58 2.07 0.04
CA MET A 323 11.74 1.54 -1.03
C MET A 323 10.79 2.62 -1.55
N PRO A 324 10.22 2.47 -2.75
CA PRO A 324 9.11 3.31 -3.19
C PRO A 324 7.94 3.23 -2.21
N SER A 325 7.35 4.38 -1.87
CA SER A 325 6.26 4.44 -0.89
C SER A 325 5.02 3.68 -1.31
N TRP A 326 4.79 3.50 -2.60
CA TRP A 326 3.64 2.75 -3.12
C TRP A 326 3.71 1.26 -2.78
N LEU A 327 4.90 0.69 -2.51
CA LEU A 327 5.06 -0.69 -2.06
C LEU A 327 4.40 -0.92 -0.68
N LEU A 328 4.31 0.13 0.13
CA LEU A 328 3.66 0.11 1.45
C LEU A 328 2.13 0.26 1.38
N SER A 329 1.58 0.43 0.18
CA SER A 329 0.12 0.57 0.00
C SER A 329 -0.61 -0.77 0.12
N ASN A 330 0.09 -1.90 -0.07
CA ASN A 330 -0.49 -3.23 0.05
C ASN A 330 0.11 -4.03 1.21
N PRO A 331 -0.69 -4.40 2.23
CA PRO A 331 -0.25 -5.23 3.35
C PRO A 331 0.54 -6.48 2.97
N LYS A 332 0.14 -7.12 1.86
CA LYS A 332 0.71 -8.39 1.43
C LYS A 332 2.17 -8.23 1.01
N LEU A 333 2.52 -7.13 0.37
CA LEU A 333 3.88 -6.83 -0.09
C LEU A 333 4.84 -6.56 1.08
N ILE A 334 4.33 -6.32 2.29
CA ILE A 334 5.10 -5.84 3.45
C ILE A 334 5.44 -7.01 4.40
N ASN A 335 5.56 -8.23 3.86
CA ASN A 335 6.17 -9.35 4.57
C ASN A 335 7.60 -9.52 4.04
N PHE A 336 8.56 -8.97 4.77
CA PHE A 336 9.99 -8.96 4.43
C PHE A 336 10.75 -10.24 4.82
N SER A 337 10.02 -11.29 5.21
CA SER A 337 10.61 -12.62 5.41
C SER A 337 11.08 -13.16 4.06
N ASP A 338 12.10 -14.01 4.07
CA ASP A 338 12.64 -14.71 2.90
C ASP A 338 12.87 -16.15 3.36
N GLN A 339 11.85 -16.99 3.20
CA GLN A 339 11.79 -18.28 3.87
C GLN A 339 12.62 -19.36 3.16
N ASP A 340 12.82 -19.28 1.84
CA ASP A 340 13.68 -20.18 1.06
C ASP A 340 15.09 -19.62 0.78
N GLY A 341 15.33 -18.33 1.05
CA GLY A 341 16.64 -17.71 0.97
C GLY A 341 17.02 -17.26 -0.44
N ASP A 342 16.05 -17.10 -1.33
CA ASP A 342 16.25 -16.73 -2.73
C ASP A 342 16.33 -15.21 -2.97
N LYS A 343 16.12 -14.43 -1.91
CA LYS A 343 16.13 -12.96 -1.84
C LYS A 343 14.87 -12.29 -2.38
N LEU A 344 13.87 -13.04 -2.80
CA LEU A 344 12.50 -12.56 -2.84
C LEU A 344 11.98 -12.55 -1.41
N TRP A 345 11.08 -11.61 -1.11
CA TRP A 345 10.40 -11.68 0.17
C TRP A 345 9.06 -12.43 0.02
N ASP A 346 8.65 -13.15 1.06
CA ASP A 346 7.44 -13.96 1.07
C ASP A 346 6.20 -13.15 0.64
N GLY A 347 6.18 -11.85 0.97
CA GLY A 347 5.07 -10.97 0.70
C GLY A 347 4.86 -10.62 -0.79
N TYR A 348 5.96 -10.51 -1.53
CA TYR A 348 6.00 -10.24 -2.97
C TYR A 348 5.58 -11.48 -3.70
N GLU A 349 6.19 -12.60 -3.32
CA GLU A 349 5.88 -13.89 -3.91
C GLU A 349 4.41 -14.25 -3.72
N ALA A 350 3.90 -14.16 -2.48
CA ALA A 350 2.49 -14.41 -2.19
C ALA A 350 1.53 -13.40 -2.85
N PHE A 351 2.02 -12.21 -3.20
CA PHE A 351 1.22 -11.20 -3.89
C PHE A 351 1.09 -11.53 -5.38
N PHE A 352 2.20 -11.88 -6.05
CA PHE A 352 2.26 -12.17 -7.48
C PHE A 352 2.04 -13.64 -7.85
N GLY A 353 1.89 -14.52 -6.85
CA GLY A 353 1.55 -15.92 -7.07
C GLY A 353 2.76 -16.85 -7.24
N LEU A 354 3.96 -16.36 -6.92
CA LEU A 354 5.16 -17.17 -6.70
C LEU A 354 5.04 -17.95 -5.38
N ASN A 355 6.02 -18.80 -5.09
CA ASN A 355 5.95 -19.69 -3.93
C ASN A 355 7.05 -19.39 -2.88
N PRO A 356 6.69 -18.79 -1.72
CA PRO A 356 7.61 -18.44 -0.61
C PRO A 356 8.43 -19.58 0.02
N LEU A 357 8.35 -20.79 -0.52
CA LEU A 357 8.99 -21.99 0.01
C LEU A 357 9.93 -22.64 -1.02
N ILE A 358 10.07 -22.04 -2.21
CA ILE A 358 10.86 -22.55 -3.33
C ILE A 358 11.61 -21.39 -3.96
N ASP A 359 12.94 -21.52 -4.03
CA ASP A 359 13.80 -20.63 -4.82
C ASP A 359 13.39 -20.67 -6.30
N ASP A 360 12.52 -19.74 -6.66
CA ASP A 360 12.05 -19.44 -8.02
C ASP A 360 12.55 -18.07 -8.50
N SER A 361 13.45 -17.44 -7.73
CA SER A 361 14.14 -16.19 -8.04
C SER A 361 14.71 -16.09 -9.46
N ALA A 362 15.18 -17.20 -10.03
CA ALA A 362 15.78 -17.29 -11.36
C ALA A 362 14.81 -17.76 -12.45
N GLU A 363 13.56 -18.07 -12.09
CA GLU A 363 12.50 -18.36 -13.05
C GLU A 363 11.93 -17.05 -13.61
N ASP A 364 11.17 -17.17 -14.69
CA ASP A 364 10.54 -16.08 -15.44
C ASP A 364 9.06 -16.46 -15.55
N LEU A 365 8.23 -15.88 -14.67
CA LEU A 365 6.85 -16.31 -14.47
C LEU A 365 5.96 -15.96 -15.66
N ASP A 366 6.18 -14.82 -16.31
CA ASP A 366 5.36 -14.32 -17.41
C ASP A 366 5.96 -14.49 -18.81
N ASN A 367 7.21 -14.95 -18.90
CA ASN A 367 7.99 -15.22 -20.10
C ASN A 367 8.40 -13.98 -20.88
N ASP A 368 8.68 -12.88 -20.19
CA ASP A 368 9.17 -11.62 -20.76
C ASP A 368 10.71 -11.52 -20.82
N GLN A 369 11.41 -12.56 -20.34
CA GLN A 369 12.86 -12.73 -20.24
C GLN A 369 13.53 -12.06 -19.04
N PHE A 370 12.77 -11.49 -18.10
CA PHE A 370 13.29 -11.07 -16.81
C PHE A 370 13.02 -12.14 -15.76
N SER A 371 13.99 -12.32 -14.85
CA SER A 371 13.76 -13.23 -13.72
C SER A 371 12.91 -12.57 -12.64
N ASN A 372 12.18 -13.38 -11.86
CA ASN A 372 11.37 -12.92 -10.74
C ASN A 372 12.16 -12.03 -9.77
N LEU A 373 13.44 -12.34 -9.51
CA LEU A 373 14.32 -11.52 -8.67
C LEU A 373 14.58 -10.14 -9.26
N SER A 374 14.72 -10.08 -10.57
CA SER A 374 15.01 -8.86 -11.30
C SER A 374 13.84 -7.92 -11.28
N GLU A 375 12.64 -8.46 -11.45
CA GLU A 375 11.39 -7.74 -11.34
C GLU A 375 11.08 -7.30 -9.92
N PHE A 376 11.37 -8.15 -8.94
CA PHE A 376 11.27 -7.80 -7.53
C PHE A 376 12.13 -6.59 -7.20
N LEU A 377 13.38 -6.61 -7.66
CA LEU A 377 14.29 -5.50 -7.47
C LEU A 377 13.77 -4.29 -8.26
N GLY A 378 13.54 -4.43 -9.57
CA GLY A 378 13.07 -3.40 -10.50
C GLY A 378 11.66 -2.85 -10.25
N PHE A 379 10.97 -3.37 -9.22
CA PHE A 379 9.62 -3.04 -8.80
C PHE A 379 8.56 -3.19 -9.90
N SER A 380 8.68 -4.23 -10.72
CA SER A 380 7.69 -4.62 -11.73
C SER A 380 6.87 -5.84 -11.30
N ASP A 381 5.78 -6.09 -12.02
CA ASP A 381 4.87 -7.23 -11.82
C ASP A 381 5.32 -8.47 -12.61
N PRO A 382 5.85 -9.51 -11.94
CA PRO A 382 6.39 -10.71 -12.58
C PRO A 382 5.34 -11.64 -13.17
N SER A 383 4.07 -11.27 -13.03
CA SER A 383 2.95 -11.97 -13.65
C SER A 383 2.44 -11.25 -14.90
N ASN A 384 3.10 -10.18 -15.36
CA ASN A 384 2.63 -9.30 -16.40
C ASN A 384 3.74 -8.86 -17.38
N VAL A 385 3.80 -9.55 -18.53
CA VAL A 385 4.74 -9.34 -19.64
C VAL A 385 4.88 -7.89 -20.17
N ASP A 386 3.90 -7.03 -19.88
CA ASP A 386 3.93 -5.61 -20.30
C ASP A 386 4.55 -4.69 -19.22
N ASP A 387 4.74 -5.18 -17.99
CA ASP A 387 5.31 -4.45 -16.86
C ASP A 387 6.71 -4.99 -16.56
N ILE A 388 7.70 -4.45 -17.29
CA ILE A 388 9.10 -4.86 -17.19
C ILE A 388 9.85 -4.03 -16.13
N PRO A 389 11.01 -4.50 -15.62
CA PRO A 389 11.85 -3.74 -14.70
C PRO A 389 12.13 -2.31 -15.19
N THR A 390 11.87 -1.35 -14.29
CA THR A 390 12.05 0.08 -14.55
C THR A 390 13.48 0.45 -14.98
N ALA A 391 14.47 -0.37 -14.64
CA ALA A 391 15.79 -0.31 -15.26
C ALA A 391 16.36 -1.69 -15.55
N HIS A 392 17.03 -1.79 -16.70
CA HIS A 392 17.57 -3.04 -17.22
C HIS A 392 18.82 -2.80 -18.07
N VAL A 393 19.58 -3.86 -18.30
CA VAL A 393 20.75 -3.87 -19.18
C VAL A 393 20.28 -4.29 -20.58
N THR A 394 20.59 -3.50 -21.58
CA THR A 394 20.28 -3.82 -22.98
C THR A 394 21.57 -3.89 -23.79
N LEU A 395 21.58 -4.81 -24.76
CA LEU A 395 22.57 -4.83 -25.83
C LEU A 395 21.94 -4.28 -27.10
N THR A 396 22.29 -3.05 -27.48
CA THR A 396 21.75 -2.42 -28.69
C THR A 396 22.75 -2.52 -29.83
N TRP A 397 22.26 -2.76 -31.04
CA TRP A 397 23.07 -2.83 -32.26
C TRP A 397 22.71 -1.68 -33.19
N TRP A 398 23.70 -0.88 -33.59
CA TRP A 398 23.50 0.19 -34.58
C TRP A 398 24.02 -0.19 -35.97
N ASP A 399 24.71 -1.32 -36.08
CA ASP A 399 25.14 -1.96 -37.33
C ASP A 399 25.28 -3.47 -37.08
N SER A 400 25.38 -4.23 -38.16
CA SER A 400 25.62 -5.67 -38.24
C SER A 400 26.84 -6.19 -37.48
N MET A 401 27.74 -5.35 -36.97
CA MET A 401 28.96 -5.78 -36.28
C MET A 401 29.31 -4.94 -35.05
N GLN A 402 28.47 -3.95 -34.71
CA GLN A 402 28.78 -2.98 -33.66
C GLN A 402 27.54 -2.70 -32.80
N GLY A 403 27.77 -2.65 -31.49
CA GLY A 403 26.71 -2.41 -30.52
C GLY A 403 27.23 -1.88 -29.19
N ASN A 404 26.29 -1.54 -28.32
CA ASN A 404 26.54 -1.00 -26.99
C ASN A 404 26.07 -1.99 -25.93
N VAL A 405 26.82 -2.09 -24.85
CA VAL A 405 26.24 -2.49 -23.55
C VAL A 405 25.77 -1.21 -22.90
N GLN A 406 24.48 -1.09 -22.65
CA GLN A 406 23.91 0.09 -22.03
C GLN A 406 22.89 -0.27 -20.96
N LEU A 407 22.70 0.65 -20.02
CA LEU A 407 21.59 0.63 -19.08
C LEU A 407 20.47 1.47 -19.65
N GLU A 408 19.28 0.90 -19.72
CA GLU A 408 18.05 1.57 -20.10
C GLU A 408 17.13 1.58 -18.90
N GLY A 409 16.51 2.72 -18.59
CA GLY A 409 15.53 2.75 -17.53
C GLY A 409 15.33 4.08 -16.86
N VAL A 410 14.29 4.18 -16.04
CA VAL A 410 13.98 5.35 -15.24
C VAL A 410 13.92 4.91 -13.79
N VAL A 411 14.89 5.34 -12.99
CA VAL A 411 14.88 5.14 -11.54
C VAL A 411 14.86 6.50 -10.87
N SER A 412 14.07 6.63 -9.81
CA SER A 412 14.09 7.83 -8.98
C SER A 412 15.53 8.10 -8.52
N PRO A 413 16.10 9.29 -8.76
CA PRO A 413 17.50 9.58 -8.44
C PRO A 413 17.77 9.48 -6.94
N TYR A 414 16.74 9.68 -6.11
CA TYR A 414 16.78 9.51 -4.67
C TYR A 414 16.88 8.03 -4.25
N TYR A 415 16.17 7.16 -4.97
CA TYR A 415 16.32 5.72 -4.78
C TYR A 415 17.68 5.25 -5.29
N ALA A 416 18.09 5.69 -6.49
CA ALA A 416 19.40 5.40 -7.06
C ALA A 416 20.55 5.83 -6.12
N ALA A 417 20.46 7.01 -5.49
CA ALA A 417 21.43 7.48 -4.50
C ALA A 417 21.49 6.63 -3.22
N SER A 418 20.45 5.84 -2.94
CA SER A 418 20.43 4.92 -1.79
C SER A 418 20.97 3.52 -2.09
N LEU A 419 21.21 3.21 -3.37
CA LEU A 419 21.75 1.92 -3.78
C LEU A 419 23.25 1.84 -3.51
N GLU A 420 23.67 0.74 -2.88
CA GLU A 420 25.09 0.40 -2.78
C GLU A 420 25.69 0.18 -4.17
N PRO A 421 27.00 0.43 -4.38
CA PRO A 421 27.65 0.16 -5.64
C PRO A 421 27.43 -1.30 -6.07
N PHE A 422 27.05 -1.50 -7.32
CA PHE A 422 26.72 -2.81 -7.86
C PHE A 422 27.69 -3.21 -8.96
N SER A 423 27.61 -4.47 -9.37
CA SER A 423 28.36 -4.99 -10.52
C SER A 423 27.40 -5.61 -11.53
N ILE A 424 27.75 -5.51 -12.80
CA ILE A 424 27.02 -6.15 -13.92
C ILE A 424 27.96 -7.14 -14.58
N THR A 425 27.45 -8.34 -14.85
CA THR A 425 28.12 -9.34 -15.68
C THR A 425 27.22 -9.71 -16.85
N VAL A 426 27.67 -9.46 -18.07
CA VAL A 426 26.99 -9.87 -19.31
C VAL A 426 27.73 -11.07 -19.90
N GLN A 427 27.08 -12.24 -19.97
CA GLN A 427 27.69 -13.44 -20.56
C GLN A 427 27.36 -13.58 -22.05
N LEU A 428 28.39 -13.75 -22.88
CA LEU A 428 28.29 -13.89 -24.33
C LEU A 428 28.59 -15.35 -24.72
N ALA A 429 27.77 -15.95 -25.59
CA ALA A 429 27.98 -17.31 -26.11
C ALA A 429 29.08 -17.38 -27.20
N THR A 430 30.11 -16.55 -27.08
CA THR A 430 31.24 -16.45 -28.00
C THR A 430 32.52 -16.13 -27.23
N PRO A 431 33.71 -16.54 -27.70
CA PRO A 431 34.97 -16.29 -27.00
C PRO A 431 35.40 -14.82 -27.14
N ALA A 432 36.09 -14.29 -26.11
CA ALA A 432 36.44 -12.88 -25.99
C ALA A 432 37.31 -12.38 -27.16
N ARG A 433 38.16 -13.25 -27.72
CA ARG A 433 39.04 -12.94 -28.85
C ARG A 433 38.33 -12.48 -30.13
N LEU A 434 37.02 -12.73 -30.25
CA LEU A 434 36.22 -12.31 -31.41
C LEU A 434 35.64 -10.90 -31.23
N TRP A 435 35.91 -10.25 -30.10
CA TRP A 435 35.38 -8.94 -29.77
C TRP A 435 36.50 -7.96 -29.48
N GLN A 436 36.33 -6.74 -29.97
CA GLN A 436 37.00 -5.57 -29.47
C GLN A 436 36.05 -4.86 -28.51
N TRP A 437 36.44 -4.77 -27.24
CA TRP A 437 35.69 -4.07 -26.19
C TRP A 437 36.33 -2.69 -25.94
N GLN A 438 35.49 -1.65 -25.91
CA GLN A 438 35.90 -0.28 -25.58
C GLN A 438 35.00 0.25 -24.45
N PRO A 439 35.42 0.20 -23.17
CA PRO A 439 34.65 0.75 -22.07
C PRO A 439 34.57 2.28 -22.15
N ILE A 440 33.52 2.87 -21.60
CA ILE A 440 33.44 4.33 -21.42
C ILE A 440 34.41 4.75 -20.31
N ASP A 441 35.05 5.91 -20.51
CA ASP A 441 36.00 6.48 -19.55
C ASP A 441 35.35 6.66 -18.17
N GLY A 442 35.99 6.11 -17.13
CA GLY A 442 35.50 6.16 -15.75
C GLY A 442 34.62 4.99 -15.33
N ILE A 443 34.28 4.06 -16.24
CA ILE A 443 33.54 2.84 -15.92
C ILE A 443 34.49 1.63 -15.94
N ASP A 444 34.58 0.90 -14.82
CA ASP A 444 35.46 -0.27 -14.69
C ASP A 444 34.80 -1.53 -15.27
N CYS A 445 34.77 -1.61 -16.61
CA CYS A 445 34.24 -2.75 -17.36
C CYS A 445 35.33 -3.49 -18.14
N THR A 446 35.40 -4.81 -17.97
CA THR A 446 36.39 -5.66 -18.64
C THR A 446 35.76 -6.85 -19.35
N LEU A 447 36.24 -7.17 -20.56
CA LEU A 447 35.87 -8.36 -21.31
C LEU A 447 36.87 -9.50 -21.01
N ASN A 448 36.39 -10.65 -20.56
CA ASN A 448 37.20 -11.82 -20.21
C ASN A 448 36.59 -13.12 -20.75
N ASP A 449 37.42 -14.13 -21.03
CA ASP A 449 36.93 -15.46 -21.38
C ASP A 449 36.29 -16.17 -20.16
N LEU A 450 35.18 -16.89 -20.38
CA LEU A 450 34.47 -17.71 -19.39
C LEU A 450 34.79 -19.21 -19.54
N GLY A 451 35.50 -19.60 -20.60
CA GLY A 451 35.70 -21.01 -20.98
C GLY A 451 34.57 -21.55 -21.84
N ASN A 452 34.71 -22.78 -22.37
CA ASN A 452 33.72 -23.42 -23.27
C ASN A 452 33.31 -22.58 -24.49
N ASN A 453 34.22 -21.74 -25.02
CA ASN A 453 33.94 -20.76 -26.09
C ASN A 453 32.96 -19.64 -25.71
N ASN A 454 32.81 -19.35 -24.42
CA ASN A 454 32.02 -18.22 -23.93
C ASN A 454 32.93 -17.13 -23.35
N SER A 455 32.40 -15.93 -23.25
CA SER A 455 33.05 -14.78 -22.63
C SER A 455 32.07 -14.02 -21.75
N LYS A 456 32.60 -13.09 -20.97
CA LYS A 456 31.80 -12.18 -20.15
C LYS A 456 32.37 -10.78 -20.13
N ILE A 457 31.48 -9.80 -20.13
CA ILE A 457 31.80 -8.42 -19.80
C ILE A 457 31.45 -8.24 -18.33
N GLN A 458 32.39 -7.75 -17.53
CA GLN A 458 32.21 -7.57 -16.11
C GLN A 458 32.51 -6.12 -15.76
N CYS A 459 31.47 -5.40 -15.36
CA CYS A 459 31.48 -4.03 -14.88
C CYS A 459 31.39 -4.02 -13.36
N GLN A 460 32.32 -3.38 -12.67
CA GLN A 460 32.39 -3.39 -11.21
C GLN A 460 32.21 -1.99 -10.62
N ASN A 461 31.73 -1.94 -9.38
CA ASN A 461 31.63 -0.73 -8.57
C ASN A 461 30.87 0.42 -9.26
N LEU A 462 29.78 0.06 -9.94
CA LEU A 462 28.90 1.01 -10.62
C LEU A 462 28.05 1.74 -9.57
N SER A 463 28.03 3.07 -9.64
CA SER A 463 27.12 3.89 -8.84
C SER A 463 25.83 4.14 -9.62
N ALA A 464 24.67 3.89 -9.00
CA ALA A 464 23.37 4.06 -9.66
C ALA A 464 23.04 5.52 -9.93
N GLU A 465 23.36 6.43 -9.01
CA GLU A 465 23.04 7.86 -9.09
C GLU A 465 23.49 8.54 -10.41
N PRO A 466 24.75 8.40 -10.87
CA PRO A 466 25.19 8.97 -12.14
C PRO A 466 24.71 8.19 -13.39
N LEU A 467 24.29 6.93 -13.23
CA LEU A 467 23.89 6.06 -14.33
C LEU A 467 22.39 6.13 -14.63
N LEU A 468 21.59 6.53 -13.66
CA LEU A 468 20.12 6.50 -13.71
C LEU A 468 19.51 7.86 -13.37
N SER A 469 20.23 8.95 -13.64
CA SER A 469 19.79 10.32 -13.37
C SER A 469 18.57 10.69 -14.23
N TYR A 470 17.44 10.94 -13.56
CA TYR A 470 16.15 11.30 -14.13
C TYR A 470 16.21 12.48 -15.13
N LEU A 471 15.54 12.30 -16.28
CA LEU A 471 14.93 13.39 -17.04
C LEU A 471 13.41 13.14 -17.02
N ASP A 472 12.67 14.23 -16.93
CA ASP A 472 11.21 14.26 -16.81
C ASP A 472 10.52 13.46 -17.94
N PRO A 473 9.85 12.32 -17.65
CA PRO A 473 9.28 11.44 -18.67
C PRO A 473 8.04 12.07 -19.33
N ILE A 474 7.47 13.14 -18.75
CA ILE A 474 6.27 13.81 -19.27
C ILE A 474 6.57 14.57 -20.58
N ASP A 475 7.80 15.00 -20.83
CA ASP A 475 8.11 15.86 -21.99
C ASP A 475 8.77 15.12 -23.19
N SER A 476 9.18 13.86 -23.07
CA SER A 476 9.89 13.17 -24.16
C SER A 476 9.49 11.72 -24.47
N GLY A 477 8.96 10.96 -23.50
CA GLY A 477 8.80 9.51 -23.68
C GLY A 477 10.12 8.78 -23.99
N GLU A 478 11.27 9.40 -23.69
CA GLU A 478 12.59 8.82 -23.92
C GLU A 478 13.05 8.01 -22.70
N GLN A 479 13.40 6.74 -22.91
CA GLN A 479 14.13 5.94 -21.93
C GLN A 479 15.51 6.58 -21.70
N LEU A 480 15.94 6.71 -20.43
CA LEU A 480 17.31 7.15 -20.14
C LEU A 480 18.26 6.02 -20.49
N THR A 481 19.24 6.33 -21.32
CA THR A 481 20.26 5.36 -21.75
C THR A 481 21.64 5.76 -21.25
N SER A 482 22.29 4.90 -20.48
CA SER A 482 23.67 5.06 -20.03
C SER A 482 24.56 3.97 -20.62
N VAL A 483 25.44 4.35 -21.56
CA VAL A 483 26.35 3.41 -22.22
C VAL A 483 27.50 3.03 -21.29
N LEU A 484 27.70 1.72 -21.08
CA LEU A 484 28.80 1.16 -20.29
C LEU A 484 30.05 0.91 -21.14
N GLY A 485 29.85 0.61 -22.43
CA GLY A 485 30.92 0.49 -23.42
C GLY A 485 30.44 -0.09 -24.74
N HIS A 486 31.35 -0.11 -25.72
CA HIS A 486 31.09 -0.51 -27.09
C HIS A 486 31.71 -1.88 -27.40
N LEU A 487 30.96 -2.74 -28.09
CA LEU A 487 31.47 -3.96 -28.72
C LEU A 487 31.63 -3.78 -30.22
N THR A 488 32.72 -4.30 -30.76
CA THR A 488 32.91 -4.47 -32.20
C THR A 488 33.33 -5.90 -32.50
N TRP A 489 32.61 -6.57 -33.39
CA TRP A 489 32.94 -7.91 -33.85
C TRP A 489 34.21 -7.90 -34.71
N GLN A 490 35.13 -8.81 -34.44
CA GLN A 490 36.42 -8.99 -35.12
C GLN A 490 36.54 -10.37 -35.80
N GLY A 491 35.49 -11.20 -35.75
CA GLY A 491 35.47 -12.50 -36.42
C GLY A 491 35.17 -12.41 -37.92
N ASP A 492 35.17 -13.56 -38.60
CA ASP A 492 34.80 -13.65 -40.01
C ASP A 492 33.32 -13.28 -40.23
N ASN A 493 33.01 -12.64 -41.35
CA ASN A 493 31.66 -12.17 -41.71
C ASN A 493 30.76 -13.33 -42.17
N SER A 494 31.33 -14.49 -42.49
CA SER A 494 30.55 -15.66 -42.88
C SER A 494 29.90 -16.33 -41.65
N GLY A 495 28.69 -15.91 -41.32
CA GLY A 495 27.89 -16.52 -40.24
C GLY A 495 27.84 -15.73 -38.94
N PHE A 496 28.10 -14.42 -38.97
CA PHE A 496 27.73 -13.56 -37.85
C PHE A 496 26.19 -13.50 -37.75
N ASN A 497 25.64 -14.27 -36.81
CA ASN A 497 24.36 -13.92 -36.20
C ASN A 497 24.67 -13.00 -35.02
N GLN A 498 23.81 -12.00 -34.78
CA GLN A 498 23.87 -11.25 -33.53
C GLN A 498 24.00 -12.25 -32.37
N PRO A 499 24.99 -12.05 -31.48
CA PRO A 499 25.30 -13.05 -30.47
C PRO A 499 24.09 -13.27 -29.57
N SER A 500 23.68 -14.53 -29.45
CA SER A 500 22.81 -14.96 -28.37
C SER A 500 23.62 -14.88 -27.08
N TYR A 501 23.16 -14.15 -26.08
CA TYR A 501 23.76 -14.10 -24.75
C TYR A 501 23.17 -15.21 -23.88
N LEU A 502 23.90 -15.52 -22.81
CA LEU A 502 23.55 -16.60 -21.88
C LEU A 502 22.82 -16.09 -20.64
N SER A 503 23.18 -14.91 -20.13
CA SER A 503 22.59 -14.30 -18.92
C SER A 503 23.21 -12.93 -18.66
N VAL A 504 22.45 -12.03 -18.01
CA VAL A 504 23.03 -10.96 -17.19
C VAL A 504 22.95 -11.36 -15.73
N GLN A 505 23.98 -11.01 -14.97
CA GLN A 505 24.00 -11.22 -13.52
C GLN A 505 24.44 -9.95 -12.85
N THR A 506 23.74 -9.58 -11.78
CA THR A 506 24.11 -8.45 -10.95
C THR A 506 24.46 -8.89 -9.54
N SER A 507 25.34 -8.13 -8.89
CA SER A 507 25.72 -8.37 -7.50
C SER A 507 25.71 -7.07 -6.71
N GLY A 508 25.02 -7.08 -5.57
CA GLY A 508 24.66 -5.88 -4.79
C GLY A 508 23.14 -5.81 -4.60
N ASN A 509 22.62 -4.77 -3.94
CA ASN A 509 21.18 -4.47 -3.96
C ASN A 509 20.84 -3.79 -5.31
N SER A 510 20.82 -4.54 -6.42
CA SER A 510 20.72 -3.94 -7.77
C SER A 510 19.45 -4.31 -8.53
N LEU A 511 18.71 -3.28 -8.95
CA LEU A 511 17.47 -3.29 -9.75
C LEU A 511 17.53 -3.93 -11.15
N LEU A 512 18.69 -4.40 -11.60
CA LEU A 512 19.00 -4.49 -13.02
C LEU A 512 19.09 -5.94 -13.50
N ASP A 513 18.41 -6.23 -14.61
CA ASP A 513 18.57 -7.46 -15.40
C ASP A 513 18.33 -7.19 -16.89
N TYR A 514 18.39 -8.20 -17.75
CA TYR A 514 18.52 -8.05 -19.20
C TYR A 514 17.19 -7.95 -19.97
N HIS A 515 17.09 -7.00 -20.92
CA HIS A 515 16.02 -6.98 -21.93
C HIS A 515 16.59 -7.16 -23.35
N ASP A 516 16.00 -8.04 -24.17
CA ASP A 516 16.31 -8.14 -25.60
C ASP A 516 15.44 -7.20 -26.44
N THR A 517 16.03 -6.17 -27.06
CA THR A 517 15.35 -5.46 -28.16
C THR A 517 15.63 -6.19 -29.47
N LEU A 518 14.79 -7.19 -29.78
CA LEU A 518 14.72 -7.74 -31.14
C LEU A 518 14.20 -6.67 -32.11
N VAL A 519 15.11 -5.88 -32.69
CA VAL A 519 14.81 -5.12 -33.90
C VAL A 519 14.80 -6.12 -35.06
N GLN A 520 13.59 -6.41 -35.58
CA GLN A 520 13.37 -7.20 -36.80
C GLN A 520 14.09 -6.64 -38.02
#